data_AF-A0A7K8VIB9-F1
#
_entry.id   AF-A0A7K8VIB9-F1
#
_cell.length_a   1.000
_cell.length_b   1.000
_cell.length_c   1.000
_cell.angle_alpha   90.00
_cell.angle_beta   90.00
_cell.angle_gamma   90.00
#
_symmetry.space_group_name_H-M   'P 1'
#
loop_
_entity.id
_entity.type
_entity.pdbx_description
1 polymer ?
#
loop_
_entity_poly.entity_id
_entity_poly.type
_entity_poly.pdbx_seq_one_letter_code
_entity_poly.pdbx_strand_id
1 'polypeptide(L)'
;FEGIVRRLWPRLQVVVVGTAHGAEQLYCDGLRQADCHGLPFYCPFYRAAGALLGVNLWPEEPVPRFLLCPDWAFCEFLPCPAEEEPRTVLLDELWEGREYGLVLTARPGEYRCHTGEVLRVTGFHKQCPVVEPVRRESQALSVRGESIPEERFCRSLCRTVGMWPGARLVDYVCVESNLLGASSGGGAPHYEVFVELRGLRDLSEGQRYKLDQCLQEDFPVYKSFRFKGSIGPLRLHLVGAGAFARLREALGPPCPMPRVLGDERLLRLIQGTVIS
;
A
#
# COMPACT_ATOMS: atom_id res chain seq x y z
N PHE A 1 6.97 -6.17 -26.21
CA PHE A 1 7.70 -5.03 -25.63
C PHE A 1 8.56 -5.42 -24.42
N GLU A 2 8.58 -6.70 -24.01
CA GLU A 2 9.44 -7.20 -22.92
C GLU A 2 10.91 -6.76 -23.08
N GLY A 3 11.50 -6.31 -21.97
CA GLY A 3 12.87 -5.80 -21.92
C GLY A 3 13.15 -4.62 -22.85
N ILE A 4 12.13 -3.82 -23.23
CA ILE A 4 12.33 -2.66 -24.11
C ILE A 4 13.31 -1.65 -23.54
N VAL A 5 13.34 -1.45 -22.22
CA VAL A 5 14.20 -0.44 -21.59
C VAL A 5 15.67 -0.75 -21.87
N ARG A 6 16.09 -2.02 -21.74
CA ARG A 6 17.48 -2.41 -22.03
C ARG A 6 17.81 -2.36 -23.53
N ARG A 7 16.83 -2.48 -24.41
CA ARG A 7 17.03 -2.34 -25.87
C ARG A 7 17.19 -0.88 -26.29
N LEU A 8 16.43 0.03 -25.67
CA LEU A 8 16.54 1.47 -25.91
C LEU A 8 17.78 2.07 -25.24
N TRP A 9 18.12 1.60 -24.04
CA TRP A 9 19.29 2.03 -23.28
C TRP A 9 20.19 0.84 -22.91
N PRO A 10 21.05 0.37 -23.85
CA PRO A 10 21.89 -0.81 -23.64
C PRO A 10 22.89 -0.70 -22.49
N ARG A 11 23.26 0.53 -22.12
CA ARG A 11 24.19 0.82 -21.01
C ARG A 11 23.48 1.10 -19.69
N LEU A 12 22.15 1.02 -19.62
CA LEU A 12 21.41 1.23 -18.38
C LEU A 12 21.74 0.08 -17.41
N GLN A 13 22.20 0.44 -16.20
CA GLN A 13 22.61 -0.53 -15.19
C GLN A 13 21.58 -0.70 -14.07
N VAL A 14 20.79 0.33 -13.77
CA VAL A 14 19.87 0.33 -12.62
C VAL A 14 18.64 1.19 -12.92
N VAL A 15 17.49 0.77 -12.41
CA VAL A 15 16.25 1.55 -12.40
C VAL A 15 16.08 2.14 -11.01
N VAL A 16 16.03 3.46 -10.91
CA VAL A 16 15.84 4.17 -9.63
C VAL A 16 14.35 4.41 -9.40
N VAL A 17 13.84 3.94 -8.26
CA VAL A 17 12.43 4.11 -7.87
C VAL A 17 12.32 4.95 -6.61
N GLY A 18 11.23 5.73 -6.50
CA GLY A 18 10.99 6.59 -5.33
C GLY A 18 10.40 5.86 -4.12
N THR A 19 9.78 4.71 -4.33
CA THR A 19 9.15 3.89 -3.28
C THR A 19 9.10 2.44 -3.78
N ALA A 20 9.43 1.47 -2.92
CA ALA A 20 9.50 0.05 -3.26
C ALA A 20 8.94 -0.86 -2.15
N HIS A 21 8.14 -0.30 -1.25
CA HIS A 21 7.51 -1.00 -0.13
C HIS A 21 5.98 -0.85 -0.19
N GLY A 22 5.28 -1.68 0.58
CA GLY A 22 3.82 -1.71 0.61
C GLY A 22 3.22 -1.99 -0.77
N ALA A 23 2.06 -1.40 -1.05
CA ALA A 23 1.32 -1.67 -2.29
C ALA A 23 1.94 -1.05 -3.57
N GLU A 24 3.00 -0.23 -3.46
CA GLU A 24 3.78 0.25 -4.60
C GLU A 24 4.65 -0.88 -5.21
N GLN A 25 4.88 -1.97 -4.47
CA GLN A 25 5.54 -3.17 -5.00
C GLN A 25 4.83 -3.73 -6.24
N LEU A 26 3.51 -3.58 -6.33
CA LEU A 26 2.72 -3.97 -7.48
C LEU A 26 3.27 -3.38 -8.80
N TYR A 27 3.62 -2.09 -8.80
CA TYR A 27 4.18 -1.44 -9.98
C TYR A 27 5.62 -1.88 -10.25
N CYS A 28 6.41 -2.03 -9.18
CA CYS A 28 7.79 -2.51 -9.30
C CYS A 28 7.83 -3.89 -9.96
N ASP A 29 6.95 -4.81 -9.53
CA ASP A 29 6.89 -6.16 -10.07
C ASP A 29 6.35 -6.18 -11.51
N GLY A 30 5.35 -5.35 -11.81
CA GLY A 30 4.87 -5.16 -13.18
C GLY A 30 5.98 -4.69 -14.12
N LEU A 31 6.76 -3.69 -13.71
CA LEU A 31 7.88 -3.19 -14.49
C LEU A 31 9.02 -4.22 -14.64
N ARG A 32 9.36 -4.94 -13.56
CA ARG A 32 10.38 -6.01 -13.59
C ARG A 32 10.01 -7.13 -14.55
N GLN A 33 8.74 -7.52 -14.60
CA GLN A 33 8.26 -8.59 -15.48
C GLN A 33 8.09 -8.15 -16.94
N ALA A 34 7.94 -6.85 -17.20
CA ALA A 34 7.69 -6.32 -18.53
C ALA A 34 8.88 -5.50 -19.07
N ASP A 35 8.84 -4.18 -18.88
CA ASP A 35 9.70 -3.25 -19.61
C ASP A 35 11.15 -3.27 -19.11
N CYS A 36 11.34 -3.48 -17.81
CA CYS A 36 12.62 -3.47 -17.11
C CYS A 36 13.17 -4.88 -16.83
N HIS A 37 12.78 -5.87 -17.65
CA HIS A 37 13.21 -7.25 -17.48
C HIS A 37 14.74 -7.39 -17.38
N GLY A 38 15.20 -8.01 -16.29
CA GLY A 38 16.62 -8.25 -16.01
C GLY A 38 17.42 -7.01 -15.59
N LEU A 39 16.76 -5.93 -15.16
CA LEU A 39 17.40 -4.76 -14.55
C LEU A 39 17.18 -4.73 -13.03
N PRO A 40 18.21 -4.39 -12.23
CA PRO A 40 18.04 -4.20 -10.80
C PRO A 40 17.27 -2.90 -10.52
N PHE A 41 16.49 -2.92 -9.44
CA PHE A 41 15.73 -1.77 -8.96
C PHE A 41 16.37 -1.27 -7.68
N TYR A 42 16.59 0.03 -7.59
CA TYR A 42 17.20 0.65 -6.42
C TYR A 42 16.34 1.78 -5.90
N CYS A 43 16.02 1.73 -4.61
CA CYS A 43 15.31 2.78 -3.88
C CYS A 43 16.32 3.51 -2.98
N PRO A 44 16.85 4.68 -3.38
CA PRO A 44 17.96 5.34 -2.69
C PRO A 44 17.53 6.05 -1.41
N PHE A 45 16.27 6.48 -1.34
CA PHE A 45 15.81 7.42 -0.32
C PHE A 45 14.52 6.93 0.31
N TYR A 46 14.44 7.06 1.63
CA TYR A 46 13.18 6.96 2.34
C TYR A 46 12.61 8.35 2.59
N ARG A 47 11.35 8.53 2.17
CA ARG A 47 10.61 9.78 2.33
C ARG A 47 9.25 9.45 2.94
N ALA A 48 8.85 10.24 3.94
CA ALA A 48 7.50 10.19 4.49
C ALA A 48 7.04 11.61 4.84
N ALA A 49 5.73 11.86 4.69
CA ALA A 49 5.11 13.17 4.89
C ALA A 49 5.86 14.33 4.19
N GLY A 50 6.48 14.07 3.03
CA GLY A 50 7.27 15.06 2.27
C GLY A 50 8.63 15.43 2.86
N ALA A 51 9.07 14.77 3.94
CA ALA A 51 10.41 14.87 4.49
C ALA A 51 11.30 13.75 3.93
N LEU A 52 12.58 14.06 3.73
CA LEU A 52 13.61 13.05 3.46
C LEU A 52 14.12 12.53 4.80
N LEU A 53 14.03 11.23 5.04
CA LEU A 53 14.26 10.66 6.38
C LEU A 53 15.44 9.71 6.44
N GLY A 54 15.81 9.10 5.31
CA GLY A 54 16.90 8.15 5.30
C GLY A 54 17.41 7.81 3.92
N VAL A 55 18.54 7.12 3.92
CA VAL A 55 19.26 6.67 2.72
C VAL A 55 19.40 5.16 2.74
N ASN A 56 19.24 4.54 1.58
CA ASN A 56 19.58 3.13 1.42
C ASN A 56 21.08 3.03 1.16
N LEU A 57 21.79 2.23 1.97
CA LEU A 57 23.23 1.96 1.79
C LEU A 57 23.49 0.57 1.20
N TRP A 58 22.44 -0.21 0.95
CA TRP A 58 22.49 -1.61 0.54
C TRP A 58 21.78 -1.80 -0.81
N PRO A 59 22.41 -1.38 -1.93
CA PRO A 59 21.80 -1.43 -3.25
C PRO A 59 21.58 -2.85 -3.79
N GLU A 60 22.30 -3.84 -3.25
CA GLU A 60 22.23 -5.23 -3.69
C GLU A 60 21.13 -6.02 -2.98
N GLU A 61 20.52 -5.47 -1.93
CA GLU A 61 19.54 -6.19 -1.15
C GLU A 61 18.14 -6.12 -1.78
N PRO A 62 17.39 -7.23 -1.77
CA PRO A 62 16.08 -7.30 -2.41
C PRO A 62 15.02 -6.49 -1.65
N VAL A 63 15.16 -6.42 -0.32
CA VAL A 63 14.29 -5.64 0.56
C VAL A 63 15.00 -4.33 0.89
N PRO A 64 14.42 -3.17 0.53
CA PRO A 64 15.08 -1.89 0.76
C PRO A 64 15.09 -1.56 2.26
N ARG A 65 16.29 -1.34 2.80
CA ARG A 65 16.53 -0.88 4.17
C ARG A 65 17.14 0.52 4.14
N PHE A 66 16.80 1.33 5.12
CA PHE A 66 17.18 2.75 5.13
C PHE A 66 17.85 3.12 6.44
N LEU A 67 19.03 3.71 6.34
CA LEU A 67 19.68 4.38 7.44
C LEU A 67 18.95 5.71 7.69
N LEU A 68 18.39 5.88 8.89
CA LEU A 68 17.76 7.16 9.24
C LEU A 68 18.81 8.26 9.41
N CYS A 69 18.48 9.46 8.95
CA CYS A 69 19.32 10.65 8.98
C CYS A 69 18.71 11.70 9.92
N PRO A 70 19.19 11.82 11.18
CA PRO A 70 18.59 12.69 12.19
C PRO A 70 18.55 14.18 11.81
N ASP A 71 19.47 14.64 10.96
CA ASP A 71 19.62 16.05 10.61
C ASP A 71 18.50 16.59 9.69
N TRP A 72 17.71 15.71 9.06
CA TRP A 72 16.72 16.12 8.06
C TRP A 72 15.32 16.37 8.65
N ALA A 73 14.98 15.69 9.73
CA ALA A 73 13.73 15.88 10.46
C ALA A 73 13.88 15.31 11.88
N PHE A 74 13.20 15.93 12.84
CA PHE A 74 13.10 15.36 14.17
C PHE A 74 12.09 14.21 14.17
N CYS A 75 12.56 13.02 14.49
CA CYS A 75 11.79 11.78 14.46
C CYS A 75 11.55 11.25 15.87
N GLU A 76 10.30 10.97 16.17
CA GLU A 76 9.84 10.29 17.37
C GLU A 76 9.18 8.97 16.98
N PHE A 77 9.22 7.98 17.87
CA PHE A 77 8.80 6.62 17.55
C PHE A 77 7.81 6.12 18.59
N LEU A 78 6.67 5.60 18.14
CA LEU A 78 5.66 5.02 18.99
C LEU A 78 5.78 3.49 18.97
N PRO A 79 6.03 2.80 20.09
CA PRO A 79 6.10 1.34 20.11
C PRO A 79 4.88 0.67 19.48
N CYS A 80 5.11 -0.36 18.66
CA CYS A 80 4.06 -1.15 18.03
C CYS A 80 4.30 -2.66 18.33
N PRO A 81 3.41 -3.35 19.08
CA PRO A 81 2.10 -2.90 19.56
C PRO A 81 2.19 -1.80 20.62
N ALA A 82 1.13 -0.98 20.72
CA ALA A 82 1.06 0.11 21.67
C ALA A 82 1.12 -0.42 23.12
N GLU A 83 1.93 0.21 23.95
CA GLU A 83 1.97 -0.02 25.40
C GLU A 83 0.82 0.72 26.11
N GLU A 84 0.51 0.35 27.36
CA GLU A 84 -0.61 0.92 28.13
C GLU A 84 -0.52 2.44 28.29
N GLU A 85 0.70 2.99 28.33
CA GLU A 85 0.96 4.42 28.27
C GLU A 85 1.78 4.75 27.00
N PRO A 86 1.13 5.22 25.92
CA PRO A 86 1.79 5.44 24.63
C PRO A 86 2.71 6.66 24.70
N ARG A 87 3.96 6.43 25.14
CA ARG A 87 5.01 7.43 25.10
C ARG A 87 5.86 7.25 23.85
N THR A 88 6.17 8.35 23.19
CA THR A 88 7.15 8.35 22.11
C THR A 88 8.56 8.14 22.67
N VAL A 89 9.32 7.28 22.01
CA VAL A 89 10.75 7.06 22.27
C VAL A 89 11.58 7.78 21.20
N LEU A 90 12.82 8.07 21.55
CA LEU A 90 13.79 8.72 20.67
C LEU A 90 14.62 7.69 19.89
N LEU A 91 15.47 8.21 19.01
CA LEU A 91 16.25 7.45 18.04
C LEU A 91 17.27 6.49 18.68
N ASP A 92 17.79 6.83 19.86
CA ASP A 92 18.73 6.04 20.66
C ASP A 92 18.05 4.98 21.55
N GLU A 93 16.72 5.06 21.70
CA GLU A 93 15.91 4.12 22.48
C GLU A 93 15.29 3.00 21.62
N LEU A 94 15.62 2.97 20.33
CA LEU A 94 15.14 1.96 19.39
C LEU A 94 15.82 0.60 19.61
N TRP A 95 15.06 -0.47 19.39
CA TRP A 95 15.55 -1.84 19.54
C TRP A 95 15.40 -2.62 18.24
N GLU A 96 16.46 -3.35 17.87
CA GLU A 96 16.43 -4.25 16.72
C GLU A 96 15.30 -5.28 16.83
N GLY A 97 14.64 -5.52 15.70
CA GLY A 97 13.51 -6.45 15.60
C GLY A 97 12.16 -5.87 16.02
N ARG A 98 12.11 -4.68 16.63
CA ARG A 98 10.86 -4.03 17.04
C ARG A 98 10.28 -3.13 15.95
N GLU A 99 8.95 -2.97 16.01
CA GLU A 99 8.19 -2.08 15.12
C GLU A 99 7.78 -0.81 15.86
N TYR A 100 7.77 0.30 15.12
CA TYR A 100 7.42 1.60 15.66
C TYR A 100 6.62 2.44 14.66
N GLY A 101 5.56 3.09 15.13
CA GLY A 101 4.87 4.15 14.39
C GLY A 101 5.71 5.43 14.34
N LEU A 102 5.81 6.05 13.18
CA LEU A 102 6.64 7.23 12.97
C LEU A 102 5.86 8.54 13.23
N VAL A 103 6.40 9.36 14.12
CA VAL A 103 5.93 10.71 14.44
C VAL A 103 7.00 11.72 14.01
N LEU A 104 6.62 12.70 13.19
CA LEU A 104 7.57 13.63 12.57
C LEU A 104 7.35 15.08 12.98
N THR A 105 8.46 15.79 13.15
CA THR A 105 8.53 17.26 13.13
C THR A 105 9.53 17.66 12.07
N ALA A 106 9.05 18.10 10.90
CA ALA A 106 9.88 18.27 9.70
C ALA A 106 9.81 19.65 9.05
N ARG A 107 8.60 20.25 8.96
CA ARG A 107 8.39 21.57 8.34
C ARG A 107 7.89 22.58 9.37
N PRO A 108 8.12 23.89 9.16
CA PRO A 108 7.50 24.93 9.99
C PRO A 108 5.98 24.74 10.04
N GLY A 109 5.42 24.68 11.25
CA GLY A 109 3.99 24.44 11.45
C GLY A 109 3.59 22.96 11.57
N GLU A 110 4.47 22.02 11.25
CA GLU A 110 4.24 20.57 11.37
C GLU A 110 5.01 20.02 12.57
N TYR A 111 4.31 19.91 13.70
CA TYR A 111 4.88 19.44 14.97
C TYR A 111 4.21 18.13 15.39
N ARG A 112 5.03 17.13 15.73
CA ARG A 112 4.59 15.82 16.23
C ARG A 112 3.47 15.20 15.37
N CYS A 113 3.62 15.26 14.05
CA CYS A 113 2.64 14.74 13.11
C CYS A 113 2.77 13.22 12.99
N HIS A 114 1.68 12.49 13.29
CA HIS A 114 1.60 11.06 13.03
C HIS A 114 1.55 10.81 11.53
N THR A 115 2.54 10.08 11.01
CA THR A 115 2.61 9.76 9.58
C THR A 115 1.74 8.56 9.20
N GLY A 116 1.40 7.73 10.19
CA GLY A 116 0.79 6.42 9.98
C GLY A 116 1.77 5.37 9.42
N GLU A 117 3.04 5.70 9.15
CA GLU A 117 4.05 4.73 8.73
C GLU A 117 4.53 3.92 9.94
N VAL A 118 4.64 2.61 9.77
CA VAL A 118 5.25 1.70 10.74
C VAL A 118 6.57 1.20 10.20
N LEU A 119 7.62 1.42 10.98
CA LEU A 119 8.99 1.09 10.69
C LEU A 119 9.45 -0.07 11.56
N ARG A 120 10.09 -1.07 10.97
CA ARG A 120 10.79 -2.13 11.70
C ARG A 120 12.27 -1.81 11.76
N VAL A 121 12.87 -1.83 12.95
CA VAL A 121 14.31 -1.68 13.12
C VAL A 121 14.97 -2.99 12.73
N THR A 122 15.83 -2.95 11.72
CA THR A 122 16.50 -4.13 11.15
C THR A 122 17.96 -4.26 11.59
N GLY A 123 18.45 -3.28 12.34
CA GLY A 123 19.79 -3.24 12.90
C GLY A 123 20.29 -1.81 13.04
N PHE A 124 21.59 -1.66 13.19
CA PHE A 124 22.26 -0.37 13.36
C PHE A 124 23.48 -0.26 12.46
N HIS A 125 23.63 0.87 11.79
CA HIS A 125 24.88 1.24 11.15
C HIS A 125 25.61 2.21 12.08
N LYS A 126 26.64 1.69 12.76
CA LYS A 126 27.26 2.36 13.91
C LYS A 126 26.21 2.61 15.00
N GLN A 127 25.91 3.86 15.32
CA GLN A 127 24.88 4.25 16.30
C GLN A 127 23.55 4.63 15.66
N CYS A 128 23.48 4.70 14.32
CA CYS A 128 22.28 5.13 13.62
C CYS A 128 21.40 3.92 13.25
N PRO A 129 20.10 3.95 13.54
CA PRO A 129 19.18 2.85 13.28
C PRO A 129 18.94 2.68 11.79
N VAL A 130 18.84 1.41 11.39
CA VAL A 130 18.48 0.98 10.05
C VAL A 130 17.06 0.46 10.09
N VAL A 131 16.18 1.04 9.27
CA VAL A 131 14.75 0.76 9.30
C VAL A 131 14.23 0.23 7.97
N GLU A 132 13.17 -0.55 8.07
CA GLU A 132 12.37 -1.05 6.94
C GLU A 132 10.93 -0.57 7.11
N PRO A 133 10.36 0.17 6.15
CA PRO A 133 8.93 0.52 6.16
C PRO A 133 8.09 -0.73 5.90
N VAL A 134 7.31 -1.13 6.90
CA VAL A 134 6.53 -2.39 6.86
C VAL A 134 5.10 -2.13 6.40
N ARG A 135 4.42 -1.13 6.99
CA ARG A 135 3.00 -0.85 6.69
C ARG A 135 2.64 0.60 6.93
N ARG A 136 1.50 1.00 6.37
CA ARG A 136 0.82 2.26 6.67
C ARG A 136 -0.46 1.96 7.43
N GLU A 137 -0.53 2.35 8.70
CA GLU A 137 -1.73 2.20 9.54
C GLU A 137 -2.94 2.95 8.96
N SER A 138 -2.69 4.09 8.30
CA SER A 138 -3.73 4.84 7.58
C SER A 138 -4.25 4.15 6.31
N GLN A 139 -3.70 2.99 5.96
CA GLN A 139 -4.09 2.19 4.79
C GLN A 139 -4.45 0.76 5.21
N ALA A 140 -5.45 0.65 6.09
CA ALA A 140 -6.09 -0.60 6.42
C ALA A 140 -7.59 -0.49 6.21
N LEU A 141 -8.24 -1.57 5.79
CA LEU A 141 -9.70 -1.64 5.69
C LEU A 141 -10.28 -2.06 7.05
N SER A 142 -11.27 -1.30 7.51
CA SER A 142 -12.01 -1.54 8.74
C SER A 142 -13.42 -0.94 8.68
N VAL A 143 -14.45 -1.80 8.58
CA VAL A 143 -15.85 -1.35 8.66
C VAL A 143 -16.48 -1.59 10.03
N ARG A 144 -15.96 -2.54 10.83
CA ARG A 144 -16.48 -2.92 12.15
C ARG A 144 -15.38 -3.10 13.21
N GLY A 145 -14.19 -2.54 12.98
CA GLY A 145 -13.05 -2.63 13.90
C GLY A 145 -12.12 -3.80 13.63
N GLU A 146 -12.42 -4.67 12.66
CA GLU A 146 -11.42 -5.54 12.04
C GLU A 146 -10.42 -4.71 11.26
N SER A 147 -9.15 -5.10 11.25
CA SER A 147 -8.11 -4.40 10.47
C SER A 147 -7.50 -5.35 9.46
N ILE A 148 -7.65 -4.99 8.18
CA ILE A 148 -6.98 -5.66 7.06
C ILE A 148 -5.95 -4.68 6.50
N PRO A 149 -4.64 -4.85 6.78
CA PRO A 149 -3.60 -3.99 6.23
C PRO A 149 -3.53 -4.07 4.71
N GLU A 150 -3.26 -2.95 4.04
CA GLU A 150 -3.21 -2.85 2.57
C GLU A 150 -2.28 -3.88 1.92
N GLU A 151 -1.12 -4.13 2.52
CA GLU A 151 -0.10 -5.03 1.99
C GLU A 151 -0.63 -6.47 1.95
N ARG A 152 -1.28 -6.90 3.04
CA ARG A 152 -1.86 -8.24 3.09
C ARG A 152 -3.06 -8.36 2.16
N PHE A 153 -3.88 -7.32 2.07
CA PHE A 153 -4.98 -7.27 1.10
C PHE A 153 -4.45 -7.38 -0.34
N CYS A 154 -3.42 -6.61 -0.70
CA CYS A 154 -2.77 -6.66 -2.01
C CYS A 154 -2.31 -8.08 -2.34
N ARG A 155 -1.65 -8.75 -1.39
CA ARG A 155 -1.20 -10.13 -1.55
C ARG A 155 -2.36 -11.10 -1.80
N SER A 156 -3.45 -10.98 -1.03
CA SER A 156 -4.67 -11.79 -1.23
C SER A 156 -5.28 -11.52 -2.60
N LEU A 157 -5.38 -10.25 -3.01
CA LEU A 157 -5.91 -9.85 -4.30
C LEU A 157 -5.06 -10.39 -5.46
N CYS A 158 -3.74 -10.20 -5.42
CA CYS A 158 -2.81 -10.73 -6.42
C CYS A 158 -2.92 -12.25 -6.54
N ARG A 159 -3.00 -12.96 -5.41
CA ARG A 159 -3.22 -14.42 -5.37
C ARG A 159 -4.54 -14.80 -6.05
N THR A 160 -5.64 -14.11 -5.74
CA THR A 160 -6.94 -14.36 -6.33
C THR A 160 -6.97 -14.06 -7.84
N VAL A 161 -6.43 -12.92 -8.27
CA VAL A 161 -6.34 -12.55 -9.70
C VAL A 161 -5.47 -13.55 -10.46
N GLY A 162 -4.41 -14.07 -9.84
CA GLY A 162 -3.56 -15.12 -10.41
C GLY A 162 -4.29 -16.44 -10.69
N MET A 163 -5.47 -16.66 -10.09
CA MET A 163 -6.33 -17.82 -10.40
C MET A 163 -7.22 -17.59 -11.63
N TRP A 164 -7.29 -16.36 -12.16
CA TRP A 164 -8.15 -16.03 -13.30
C TRP A 164 -7.35 -16.11 -14.61
N PRO A 165 -7.66 -17.06 -15.51
CA PRO A 165 -6.89 -17.25 -16.73
C PRO A 165 -6.81 -15.99 -17.59
N GLY A 166 -5.59 -15.58 -17.92
CA GLY A 166 -5.34 -14.39 -18.75
C GLY A 166 -5.47 -13.05 -18.04
N ALA A 167 -5.94 -13.02 -16.79
CA ALA A 167 -6.06 -11.78 -16.03
C ALA A 167 -4.70 -11.34 -15.49
N ARG A 168 -4.44 -10.03 -15.55
CA ARG A 168 -3.33 -9.40 -14.86
C ARG A 168 -3.84 -8.16 -14.14
N LEU A 169 -3.56 -8.06 -12.85
CA LEU A 169 -3.86 -6.87 -12.08
C LEU A 169 -2.98 -5.72 -12.57
N VAL A 170 -3.61 -4.65 -13.05
CA VAL A 170 -2.92 -3.41 -13.40
C VAL A 170 -2.82 -2.54 -12.16
N ASP A 171 -3.97 -2.29 -11.52
CA ASP A 171 -4.06 -1.44 -10.36
C ASP A 171 -5.36 -1.67 -9.57
N TYR A 172 -5.43 -1.21 -8.32
CA TYR A 172 -6.62 -1.31 -7.48
C TYR A 172 -6.72 -0.21 -6.42
N VAL A 173 -7.95 0.04 -5.98
CA VAL A 173 -8.28 0.80 -4.76
C VAL A 173 -9.46 0.17 -4.04
N CYS A 174 -9.51 0.37 -2.74
CA CYS A 174 -10.53 -0.13 -1.84
C CYS A 174 -11.22 1.04 -1.15
N VAL A 175 -12.48 0.83 -0.82
CA VAL A 175 -13.34 1.82 -0.17
C VAL A 175 -14.18 1.11 0.88
N GLU A 176 -14.30 1.73 2.04
CA GLU A 176 -15.23 1.29 3.06
C GLU A 176 -16.63 1.80 2.74
N SER A 177 -17.62 0.91 2.77
CA SER A 177 -19.01 1.30 2.44
C SER A 177 -19.57 2.44 3.30
N ASN A 178 -18.99 2.70 4.48
CA ASN A 178 -19.35 3.85 5.32
C ASN A 178 -19.14 5.18 4.59
N LEU A 179 -18.16 5.26 3.69
CA LEU A 179 -17.89 6.44 2.85
C LEU A 179 -18.97 6.65 1.78
N LEU A 180 -19.71 5.60 1.40
CA LEU A 180 -20.76 5.68 0.39
C LEU A 180 -22.06 6.27 0.95
N GLY A 181 -22.22 6.40 2.27
CA GLY A 181 -23.43 6.92 2.90
C GLY A 181 -24.69 6.22 2.38
N ALA A 182 -25.63 7.01 1.84
CA ALA A 182 -26.88 6.51 1.26
C ALA A 182 -26.69 5.64 -0.01
N SER A 183 -25.53 5.73 -0.67
CA SER A 183 -25.19 4.96 -1.88
C SER A 183 -24.66 3.55 -1.57
N SER A 184 -24.41 3.21 -0.30
CA SER A 184 -23.97 1.86 0.10
C SER A 184 -25.02 0.77 -0.19
N GLY A 185 -26.29 1.16 -0.40
CA GLY A 185 -27.45 0.27 -0.38
C GLY A 185 -27.73 -0.18 1.06
N GLY A 186 -29.00 -0.37 1.44
CA GLY A 186 -29.43 -0.58 2.83
C GLY A 186 -28.98 -1.89 3.53
N GLY A 187 -27.81 -2.43 3.21
CA GLY A 187 -27.23 -3.64 3.78
C GLY A 187 -26.16 -3.39 4.85
N ALA A 188 -25.58 -4.47 5.37
CA ALA A 188 -24.48 -4.41 6.32
C ALA A 188 -23.24 -3.72 5.71
N PRO A 189 -22.40 -3.05 6.53
CA PRO A 189 -21.15 -2.47 6.06
C PRO A 189 -20.27 -3.52 5.38
N HIS A 190 -19.64 -3.17 4.27
CA HIS A 190 -18.81 -4.05 3.45
C HIS A 190 -17.69 -3.26 2.78
N TYR A 191 -16.80 -3.96 2.10
CA TYR A 191 -15.75 -3.35 1.29
C TYR A 191 -16.19 -3.27 -0.16
N GLU A 192 -15.93 -2.12 -0.80
CA GLU A 192 -15.95 -1.98 -2.25
C GLU A 192 -14.52 -1.94 -2.77
N VAL A 193 -14.23 -2.75 -3.78
CA VAL A 193 -12.89 -2.92 -4.36
C VAL A 193 -12.99 -2.64 -5.84
N PHE A 194 -12.25 -1.66 -6.32
CA PHE A 194 -12.16 -1.30 -7.72
C PHE A 194 -10.84 -1.83 -8.28
N VAL A 195 -10.90 -2.61 -9.35
CA VAL A 195 -9.72 -3.23 -9.98
C VAL A 195 -9.67 -2.91 -11.47
N GLU A 196 -8.50 -2.56 -11.96
CA GLU A 196 -8.21 -2.47 -13.39
C GLU A 196 -7.45 -3.74 -13.76
N LEU A 197 -8.03 -4.52 -14.67
CA LEU A 197 -7.45 -5.79 -15.11
C LEU A 197 -7.13 -5.72 -16.59
N ARG A 198 -6.00 -6.32 -16.96
CA ARG A 198 -5.67 -6.62 -18.35
C ARG A 198 -6.02 -8.06 -18.66
N GLY A 199 -6.60 -8.30 -19.84
CA GLY A 199 -6.92 -9.65 -20.33
C GLY A 199 -8.29 -10.20 -19.92
N LEU A 200 -9.03 -9.46 -19.09
CA LEU A 200 -10.41 -9.76 -18.72
C LEU A 200 -11.32 -8.59 -19.13
N ARG A 201 -12.50 -8.89 -19.69
CA ARG A 201 -13.48 -7.85 -20.11
C ARG A 201 -14.63 -7.68 -19.13
N ASP A 202 -14.90 -8.71 -18.32
CA ASP A 202 -16.01 -8.77 -17.38
C ASP A 202 -15.69 -9.74 -16.24
N LEU A 203 -16.23 -9.49 -15.05
CA LEU A 203 -16.07 -10.32 -13.86
C LEU A 203 -17.31 -11.19 -13.63
N SER A 204 -17.16 -12.51 -13.68
CA SER A 204 -18.22 -13.44 -13.32
C SER A 204 -18.53 -13.40 -11.81
N GLU A 205 -19.75 -13.78 -11.41
CA GLU A 205 -20.13 -13.89 -10.00
C GLU A 205 -19.16 -14.78 -9.21
N GLY A 206 -18.70 -15.87 -9.83
CA GLY A 206 -17.71 -16.78 -9.23
C GLY A 206 -16.37 -16.10 -8.94
N GLN A 207 -15.91 -15.19 -9.80
CA GLN A 207 -14.69 -14.43 -9.57
C GLN A 207 -14.86 -13.42 -8.42
N ARG A 208 -16.00 -12.73 -8.36
CA ARG A 208 -16.31 -11.79 -7.27
C ARG A 208 -16.37 -12.50 -5.92
N TYR A 209 -17.05 -13.64 -5.88
CA TYR A 209 -17.13 -14.47 -4.68
C TYR A 209 -15.76 -15.02 -4.26
N LYS A 210 -14.88 -15.34 -5.22
CA LYS A 210 -13.56 -15.91 -4.93
C LYS A 210 -12.68 -14.95 -4.12
N LEU A 211 -12.76 -13.65 -4.37
CA LEU A 211 -12.03 -12.66 -3.58
C LEU A 211 -12.52 -12.60 -2.12
N ASP A 212 -13.84 -12.52 -1.92
CA ASP A 212 -14.46 -12.57 -0.58
C ASP A 212 -14.02 -13.85 0.17
N GLN A 213 -14.03 -15.01 -0.51
CA GLN A 213 -13.57 -16.27 0.05
C GLN A 213 -12.09 -16.23 0.46
N CYS A 214 -11.20 -15.75 -0.43
CA CYS A 214 -9.77 -15.67 -0.13
C CYS A 214 -9.49 -14.75 1.06
N LEU A 215 -10.23 -13.65 1.22
CA LEU A 215 -10.12 -12.79 2.40
C LEU A 215 -10.64 -13.48 3.66
N GLN A 216 -11.73 -14.23 3.59
CA GLN A 216 -12.20 -15.00 4.75
C GLN A 216 -11.17 -16.07 5.18
N GLU A 217 -10.44 -16.67 4.24
CA GLU A 217 -9.37 -17.61 4.54
C GLU A 217 -8.15 -16.94 5.19
N ASP A 218 -7.75 -15.77 4.68
CA ASP A 218 -6.55 -15.06 5.15
C ASP A 218 -6.79 -14.25 6.44
N PHE A 219 -8.04 -13.92 6.76
CA PHE A 219 -8.41 -13.03 7.87
C PHE A 219 -9.54 -13.63 8.74
N PRO A 220 -9.20 -14.37 9.82
CA PRO A 220 -10.19 -15.04 10.67
C PRO A 220 -11.23 -14.10 11.32
N VAL A 221 -10.81 -12.87 11.68
CA VAL A 221 -11.73 -11.86 12.27
C VAL A 221 -12.75 -11.40 11.23
N TYR A 222 -12.29 -11.09 10.01
CA TYR A 222 -13.17 -10.76 8.89
C TYR A 222 -14.14 -11.90 8.60
N LYS A 223 -13.67 -13.16 8.53
CA LYS A 223 -14.52 -14.35 8.38
C LYS A 223 -15.59 -14.47 9.47
N SER A 224 -15.22 -14.24 10.72
CA SER A 224 -16.15 -14.27 11.85
C SER A 224 -17.26 -13.22 11.69
N PHE A 225 -16.89 -11.99 11.29
CA PHE A 225 -17.86 -10.92 11.07
C PHE A 225 -18.72 -11.11 9.80
N ARG A 226 -18.15 -11.68 8.74
CA ARG A 226 -18.89 -12.11 7.53
C ARG A 226 -19.92 -13.20 7.86
N PHE A 227 -19.53 -14.20 8.65
CA PHE A 227 -20.41 -15.28 9.09
C PHE A 227 -21.55 -14.79 9.99
N LYS A 228 -21.27 -13.84 10.89
CA LYS A 228 -22.28 -13.23 11.77
C LYS A 228 -23.21 -12.23 11.06
N GLY A 229 -22.92 -11.88 9.80
CA GLY A 229 -23.66 -10.86 9.05
C GLY A 229 -23.35 -9.42 9.48
N SER A 230 -22.37 -9.21 10.38
CA SER A 230 -21.92 -7.87 10.79
C SER A 230 -21.21 -7.13 9.65
N ILE A 231 -20.57 -7.87 8.75
CA ILE A 231 -19.98 -7.38 7.52
C ILE A 231 -20.68 -8.06 6.33
N GLY A 232 -21.13 -7.25 5.37
CA GLY A 232 -21.74 -7.70 4.13
C GLY A 232 -20.73 -8.30 3.14
N PRO A 233 -21.20 -8.96 2.07
CA PRO A 233 -20.31 -9.48 1.03
C PRO A 233 -19.51 -8.35 0.39
N LEU A 234 -18.21 -8.60 0.15
CA LEU A 234 -17.37 -7.70 -0.61
C LEU A 234 -17.93 -7.48 -2.01
N ARG A 235 -17.92 -6.22 -2.48
CA ARG A 235 -18.26 -5.86 -3.86
C ARG A 235 -17.00 -5.55 -4.63
N LEU A 236 -16.73 -6.35 -5.65
CA LEU A 236 -15.61 -6.17 -6.56
C LEU A 236 -16.12 -5.53 -7.84
N HIS A 237 -15.50 -4.45 -8.29
CA HIS A 237 -15.85 -3.69 -9.48
C HIS A 237 -14.67 -3.67 -10.45
N LEU A 238 -14.91 -4.00 -11.71
CA LEU A 238 -13.97 -3.83 -12.80
C LEU A 238 -14.09 -2.41 -13.34
N VAL A 239 -12.97 -1.69 -13.42
CA VAL A 239 -12.91 -0.36 -14.03
C VAL A 239 -12.27 -0.42 -15.42
N GLY A 240 -12.65 0.54 -16.26
CA GLY A 240 -12.11 0.67 -17.61
C GLY A 240 -10.61 1.00 -17.62
N ALA A 241 -9.94 0.64 -18.72
CA ALA A 241 -8.52 0.90 -18.88
C ALA A 241 -8.19 2.41 -18.73
N GLY A 242 -7.12 2.71 -17.99
CA GLY A 242 -6.70 4.09 -17.71
C GLY A 242 -7.58 4.82 -16.69
N ALA A 243 -8.41 4.11 -15.94
CA ALA A 243 -9.14 4.68 -14.81
C ALA A 243 -8.18 5.17 -13.72
N PHE A 244 -7.18 4.37 -13.38
CA PHE A 244 -6.22 4.72 -12.33
C PHE A 244 -5.21 5.79 -12.75
N ALA A 245 -4.91 5.90 -14.05
CA ALA A 245 -4.15 7.03 -14.58
C ALA A 245 -4.86 8.36 -14.31
N ARG A 246 -6.18 8.42 -14.59
CA ARG A 246 -7.02 9.60 -14.29
C ARG A 246 -7.14 9.86 -12.78
N LEU A 247 -7.25 8.80 -11.98
CA LEU A 247 -7.29 8.92 -10.52
C LEU A 247 -5.98 9.53 -9.97
N ARG A 248 -4.84 9.11 -10.53
CA ARG A 248 -3.52 9.67 -10.19
C ARG A 248 -3.38 11.14 -10.58
N GLU A 249 -3.86 11.52 -11.75
CA GLU A 249 -3.89 12.93 -12.17
C GLU A 249 -4.73 13.79 -11.21
N ALA A 250 -5.84 13.25 -10.71
CA ALA A 250 -6.71 13.95 -9.75
C ALA A 250 -6.10 14.10 -8.35
N LEU A 251 -5.21 13.18 -7.94
CA LEU A 251 -4.49 13.24 -6.66
C LEU A 251 -3.43 14.36 -6.62
N GLY A 252 -2.96 14.82 -7.78
CA GLY A 252 -2.01 15.93 -7.88
C GLY A 252 -0.54 15.51 -7.79
N PRO A 253 0.31 16.17 -6.97
CA PRO A 253 1.75 15.94 -6.95
C PRO A 253 2.10 14.47 -6.64
N PRO A 254 3.28 13.98 -7.07
CA PRO A 254 3.63 12.57 -7.00
C PRO A 254 3.65 12.06 -5.55
N CYS A 255 2.55 11.42 -5.16
CA CYS A 255 2.42 10.66 -3.94
C CYS A 255 2.23 9.17 -4.28
N PRO A 256 2.61 8.26 -3.38
CA PRO A 256 2.20 6.86 -3.48
C PRO A 256 0.67 6.77 -3.59
N MET A 257 0.19 5.81 -4.36
CA MET A 257 -1.24 5.64 -4.59
C MET A 257 -1.94 5.22 -3.29
N PRO A 258 -2.93 5.98 -2.80
CA PRO A 258 -3.74 5.52 -1.68
C PRO A 258 -4.54 4.28 -2.11
N ARG A 259 -4.40 3.19 -1.36
CA ARG A 259 -5.14 1.94 -1.55
C ARG A 259 -6.48 1.94 -0.85
N VAL A 260 -6.63 2.70 0.23
CA VAL A 260 -7.92 2.91 0.89
C VAL A 260 -8.31 4.38 0.71
N LEU A 261 -9.38 4.63 -0.04
CA LEU A 261 -9.86 5.99 -0.29
C LEU A 261 -10.77 6.46 0.86
N GLY A 262 -10.49 7.64 1.40
CA GLY A 262 -11.35 8.37 2.34
C GLY A 262 -11.97 9.65 1.75
N ASP A 263 -11.73 9.94 0.48
CA ASP A 263 -12.22 11.16 -0.20
C ASP A 263 -13.36 10.82 -1.16
N GLU A 264 -14.55 11.38 -0.91
CA GLU A 264 -15.73 11.22 -1.75
C GLU A 264 -15.53 11.68 -3.19
N ARG A 265 -14.69 12.70 -3.43
CA ARG A 265 -14.43 13.20 -4.79
C ARG A 265 -13.70 12.15 -5.62
N LEU A 266 -12.70 11.51 -5.03
CA LEU A 266 -11.92 10.45 -5.69
C LEU A 266 -12.76 9.20 -5.89
N LEU A 267 -13.63 8.88 -4.92
CA LEU A 267 -14.61 7.80 -5.04
C LEU A 267 -15.56 8.03 -6.23
N ARG A 268 -16.14 9.22 -6.38
CA ARG A 268 -17.04 9.52 -7.51
C ARG A 268 -16.32 9.40 -8.85
N LEU A 269 -15.04 9.78 -8.91
CA LEU A 269 -14.21 9.64 -10.10
C LEU A 269 -14.06 8.17 -10.51
N ILE A 270 -13.69 7.30 -9.56
CA ILE A 270 -13.48 5.88 -9.87
C ILE A 270 -14.80 5.16 -10.18
N GLN A 271 -15.90 5.48 -9.48
CA GLN A 271 -17.23 4.95 -9.75
C GLN A 271 -17.72 5.26 -11.17
N GLY A 272 -17.42 6.46 -11.69
CA GLY A 272 -17.75 6.84 -13.06
C GLY A 272 -16.99 6.07 -14.14
N THR A 273 -16.03 5.21 -13.76
CA THR A 273 -15.23 4.39 -14.68
C THR A 273 -15.52 2.90 -14.59
N VAL A 274 -16.47 2.49 -13.74
CA VAL A 274 -16.87 1.09 -13.58
C VAL A 274 -17.51 0.59 -14.87
N ILE A 275 -17.03 -0.55 -15.35
CA ILE A 275 -17.54 -1.25 -16.53
C ILE A 275 -18.26 -2.55 -16.18
N SER A 276 -18.01 -3.11 -14.99
CA SER A 276 -18.70 -4.30 -14.47
C SER A 276 -18.58 -4.42 -12.96
#